data_AF-A0A4Y3WSX0-F1
#
_entry.id   AF-A0A4Y3WSX0-F1
#
_cell.length_a   1.000
_cell.length_b   1.000
_cell.length_c   1.000
_cell.angle_alpha   90.00
_cell.angle_beta   90.00
_cell.angle_gamma   90.00
#
_symmetry.space_group_name_H-M   'P 1'
#
loop_
_entity.id
_entity.type
_entity.pdbx_description
1 polymer ?
#
loop_
_entity_poly.entity_id
_entity_poly.type
_entity_poly.pdbx_seq_one_letter_code
_entity_poly.pdbx_strand_id
1 'polypeptide(L)' 'MALLHEVTRESGATLLASLHDVALARRGFDRILGVRAGRLRFDTTPERLTSTMTDALYELDPHPERPIPPPPQQPTGHRC' A
#
# COMPACT_ATOMS: atom_id res chain seq x y z
N MET A 1 0.92 16.98 -3.33
CA MET A 1 -0.49 16.63 -3.05
C MET A 1 -1.48 17.78 -3.22
N ALA A 2 -1.06 19.05 -3.31
CA ALA A 2 -1.98 20.19 -3.39
C ALA A 2 -2.93 20.14 -4.61
N LEU A 3 -2.41 19.85 -5.81
CA LEU A 3 -3.19 19.86 -7.05
C LEU A 3 -4.39 18.89 -7.04
N LEU A 4 -4.18 17.64 -6.59
CA LEU A 4 -5.26 16.64 -6.55
C LEU A 4 -6.33 17.01 -5.52
N HIS A 5 -5.93 17.59 -4.39
CA HIS A 5 -6.85 18.11 -3.40
C HIS A 5 -7.67 19.28 -3.93
N GLU A 6 -7.04 20.18 -4.67
CA GLU A 6 -7.69 21.36 -5.24
C GLU A 6 -8.72 20.96 -6.29
N VAL A 7 -8.34 20.14 -7.26
CA VAL A 7 -9.24 19.63 -8.31
C VAL A 7 -10.43 18.87 -7.72
N THR A 8 -10.21 18.02 -6.71
CA THR A 8 -11.29 17.26 -6.09
C THR A 8 -12.23 18.14 -5.26
N ARG A 9 -11.72 19.17 -4.59
CA ARG A 9 -12.55 20.16 -3.89
C ARG A 9 -13.38 21.00 -4.85
N GLU A 10 -12.79 21.47 -5.94
CA GLU A 10 -13.50 22.30 -6.94
C GLU A 10 -14.61 21.52 -7.65
N SER A 11 -14.38 20.23 -7.91
CA SER A 11 -15.36 19.36 -8.59
C SER A 11 -16.37 18.69 -7.65
N GLY A 12 -16.22 18.83 -6.33
CA GLY A 12 -17.04 18.13 -5.34
C GLY A 12 -16.85 16.60 -5.34
N ALA A 13 -15.76 16.12 -5.93
CA ALA A 13 -15.44 14.70 -6.04
C ALA A 13 -14.73 14.16 -4.79
N THR A 14 -14.81 12.85 -4.57
CA THR A 14 -14.07 12.17 -3.50
C THR A 14 -12.72 11.68 -4.02
N LEU A 15 -11.63 12.03 -3.32
CA LEU A 15 -10.28 11.56 -3.62
C LEU A 15 -9.95 10.28 -2.84
N LEU A 16 -9.62 9.20 -3.55
CA LEU A 16 -9.06 7.98 -2.97
C LEU A 16 -7.65 7.77 -3.54
N ALA A 17 -6.66 7.60 -2.66
CA ALA A 17 -5.27 7.34 -3.04
C ALA A 17 -4.68 6.21 -2.18
N SER A 18 -3.87 5.35 -2.80
CA SER A 18 -3.06 4.36 -2.10
C SER A 18 -1.65 4.91 -1.89
N LEU A 19 -1.26 5.10 -0.63
CA LEU A 19 0.02 5.70 -0.25
C LEU A 19 0.83 4.73 0.61
N HIS A 20 2.13 4.66 0.34
CA HIS A 20 3.08 3.99 1.23
C HIS A 20 3.70 4.94 2.25
N ASP A 21 3.59 6.26 2.03
CA ASP A 21 4.07 7.28 2.96
C ASP A 21 2.95 7.69 3.94
N VAL A 22 3.08 7.23 5.18
CA VAL A 22 2.13 7.53 6.27
C VAL A 22 2.12 9.02 6.64
N ALA A 23 3.27 9.69 6.61
CA ALA A 23 3.38 11.09 6.98
C ALA A 23 2.64 11.98 5.98
N LEU A 24 2.69 11.62 4.70
CA LEU A 24 1.91 12.28 3.65
C LEU A 24 0.41 12.03 3.82
N ALA A 25 0.01 10.77 4.09
CA ALA A 25 -1.38 10.42 4.31
C ALA A 25 -2.00 11.22 5.47
N ARG A 26 -1.27 11.38 6.58
CA ARG A 26 -1.72 12.15 7.75
C ARG A 26 -1.96 13.63 7.48
N ARG A 27 -1.19 14.23 6.56
CA ARG A 27 -1.29 15.67 6.25
C ARG A 27 -2.32 15.96 5.15
N GLY A 28 -2.54 14.99 4.26
CA GLY A 28 -3.38 15.17 3.09
C GLY A 28 -4.83 14.73 3.30
N PHE A 29 -5.10 13.69 4.07
CA PHE A 29 -6.41 13.03 4.06
C PHE A 29 -7.10 13.11 5.40
N ASP A 30 -8.44 13.23 5.39
CA ASP A 30 -9.25 13.27 6.62
C ASP A 30 -9.64 11.87 7.13
N ARG A 31 -9.40 10.82 6.33
CA ARG A 31 -9.68 9.41 6.65
C ARG A 31 -8.57 8.51 6.11
N ILE A 32 -8.13 7.55 6.90
CA ILE A 32 -7.04 6.62 6.59
C ILE A 32 -7.54 5.19 6.76
N LEU A 33 -7.37 4.40 5.70
CA LEU A 33 -7.71 2.97 5.65
C LEU A 33 -6.43 2.14 5.63
N GLY A 34 -6.21 1.33 6.66
CA GLY A 34 -5.11 0.38 6.71
C GLY A 34 -5.54 -0.95 6.11
N VAL A 35 -4.94 -1.38 5.01
CA VAL A 35 -5.27 -2.65 4.34
C VAL A 35 -4.06 -3.57 4.32
N ARG A 36 -4.23 -4.81 4.77
CA ARG A 36 -3.18 -5.85 4.74
C ARG A 36 -3.79 -7.21 4.46
N ALA A 37 -3.16 -7.97 3.56
CA ALA A 37 -3.62 -9.29 3.12
C ALA A 37 -5.09 -9.28 2.64
N GLY A 38 -5.48 -8.25 1.87
CA GLY A 38 -6.85 -8.09 1.35
C GLY A 38 -7.90 -7.78 2.41
N ARG A 39 -7.49 -7.43 3.64
CA ARG A 39 -8.39 -7.14 4.76
C ARG A 39 -8.16 -5.74 5.29
N LEU A 40 -9.26 -5.06 5.63
CA LEU A 40 -9.23 -3.80 6.36
C LEU A 40 -8.79 -4.07 7.80
N ARG A 41 -7.67 -3.50 8.21
CA ARG A 41 -7.10 -3.58 9.56
C ARG A 41 -7.58 -2.45 10.45
N PHE A 42 -7.70 -1.26 9.87
CA PHE A 42 -8.25 -0.10 10.57
C PHE A 42 -8.85 0.90 9.58
N ASP A 43 -9.74 1.72 10.12
CA ASP A 43 -10.40 2.84 9.46
C ASP A 43 -10.52 3.96 10.50
N THR A 44 -9.79 5.04 10.29
CA THR A 44 -9.61 6.05 11.33
C THR A 44 -9.29 7.43 10.75
N THR A 45 -9.37 8.46 11.58
CA THR A 45 -8.89 9.80 11.23
C THR A 45 -7.37 9.89 11.49
N PRO A 46 -6.66 10.84 10.86
CA PRO A 46 -5.22 11.03 11.07
C PRO A 46 -4.80 11.21 12.53
N GLU A 47 -5.64 11.86 13.35
CA GLU A 47 -5.37 12.15 14.76
C GLU A 47 -5.39 10.90 15.61
N ARG A 48 -6.18 9.90 15.20
CA ARG A 48 -6.35 8.62 15.89
C ARG A 48 -5.41 7.54 15.36
N LEU A 49 -4.66 7.81 14.29
CA LEU A 49 -3.66 6.89 13.79
C LEU A 49 -2.46 6.88 14.74
N THR A 50 -2.14 5.72 15.31
CA THR A 50 -0.99 5.54 16.21
C THR A 50 0.16 4.83 15.50
N SER A 51 1.38 4.98 16.02
CA SER A 51 2.54 4.24 15.49
C SER A 51 2.36 2.73 15.59
N THR A 52 1.79 2.23 16.69
CA THR A 52 1.49 0.80 16.84
C THR A 52 0.58 0.26 15.74
N MET A 53 -0.42 1.03 15.29
CA MET A 53 -1.29 0.62 14.18
C MET A 53 -0.54 0.56 12.85
N THR A 54 0.36 1.50 12.62
CA THR A 54 1.17 1.53 11.39
C THR A 54 2.23 0.44 11.41
N ASP A 55 2.87 0.22 12.55
CA ASP A 55 3.88 -0.83 12.73
C ASP A 55 3.26 -2.20 12.47
N ALA A 56 2.10 -2.50 13.07
CA ALA A 56 1.37 -3.75 12.80
C ALA A 56 0.90 -3.89 11.34
N LEU A 57 0.73 -2.79 10.60
CA LEU A 57 0.40 -2.81 9.18
C LEU A 57 1.62 -3.16 8.32
N TYR A 58 2.81 -2.71 8.72
CA TYR A 58 4.07 -2.91 8.01
C TYR A 58 4.93 -4.06 8.55
N GLU A 59 4.53 -4.67 9.66
CA GLU A 59 5.14 -5.89 10.16
C GLU A 59 5.24 -6.90 9.02
N LEU A 60 6.48 -7.19 8.63
CA LEU A 60 6.78 -8.25 7.71
C LEU A 60 6.43 -9.54 8.45
N ASP A 61 5.32 -10.18 8.10
CA ASP A 61 5.20 -11.61 8.41
C ASP A 61 6.47 -12.25 7.84
N PRO A 62 7.19 -13.10 8.60
CA PRO A 62 8.21 -13.94 8.01
C PRO A 62 7.51 -14.75 6.93
N HIS A 63 7.62 -14.30 5.68
CA HIS A 63 7.07 -15.01 4.56
C HIS A 63 7.88 -16.30 4.48
N PRO A 64 7.26 -17.50 4.60
CA PRO A 64 7.99 -18.72 4.31
C PRO A 64 8.53 -18.53 2.90
N GLU A 65 9.86 -18.53 2.78
CA GLU A 65 10.55 -18.24 1.53
C GLU A 65 10.03 -19.24 0.50
N ARG A 66 9.13 -18.77 -0.37
CA ARG A 66 8.50 -19.63 -1.36
C ARG A 66 9.58 -19.86 -2.40
N PRO A 67 10.11 -21.09 -2.55
CA PRO A 67 11.23 -21.32 -3.44
C PRO A 67 10.86 -20.80 -4.82
N ILE A 68 11.63 -19.84 -5.32
CA ILE A 68 11.44 -19.36 -6.69
C ILE A 68 11.74 -20.58 -7.56
N PRO A 69 10.78 -21.09 -8.35
CA PRO A 69 11.05 -22.23 -9.21
C PRO A 69 12.23 -21.86 -10.11
N PRO A 70 13.17 -22.80 -10.33
CA PRO A 70 14.31 -22.53 -11.19
C PRO A 70 13.79 -22.03 -12.54
N PRO A 71 14.48 -21.05 -13.17
CA PRO A 71 14.07 -20.54 -14.46
C PRO A 71 13.87 -21.70 -15.43
N PRO A 72 12.85 -21.64 -16.31
CA PRO A 72 12.59 -22.71 -17.26
C PRO A 72 13.87 -22.97 -18.05
N GLN A 73 14.41 -24.19 -17.97
CA GLN A 73 15.60 -24.55 -18.71
C GLN A 73 15.28 -24.48 -20.19
N GLN A 74 15.81 -23.46 -20.86
CA GLN A 74 15.67 -23.31 -22.30
C GLN A 74 16.27 -24.58 -22.94
N PRO A 75 15.56 -25.24 -23.87
CA PRO A 75 16.15 -26.36 -24.58
C PRO A 75 17.42 -25.83 -25.25
N THR A 76 18.56 -26.33 -24.79
CA THR A 76 19.83 -26.13 -25.49
C THR A 76 19.66 -26.79 -26.84
N GLY A 77 19.33 -26.00 -27.86
CA GLY A 77 19.26 -26.48 -29.23
C GLY A 77 20.68 -26.73 -29.71
N HIS A 78 21.22 -27.91 -29.41
CA HIS A 78 22.39 -28.43 -30.13
C HIS A 78 21.87 -28.90 -31.48
N ARG A 79 21.80 -27.95 -32.41
CA ARG A 79 21.59 -28.20 -33.83
C ARG A 79 22.96 -28.63 -34.39
N CYS A 80 23.17 -29.94 -34.47
CA CYS A 80 24.10 -30.55 -35.40
C CYS A 80 23.28 -31.30 -36.44
#